data_AF-A0A1H6ZDI4-F1
#
_entry.id   AF-A0A1H6ZDI4-F1
#
_cell.length_a   1.000
_cell.length_b   1.000
_cell.length_c   1.000
_cell.angle_alpha   90.00
_cell.angle_beta   90.00
_cell.angle_gamma   90.00
#
_symmetry.space_group_name_H-M   'P 1'
#
loop_
_entity.id
_entity.type
_entity.pdbx_description
1 polymer ?
#
loop_
_entity_poly.entity_id
_entity_poly.type
_entity_poly.pdbx_seq_one_letter_code
_entity_poly.pdbx_strand_id
1 'polypeptide(L)' 'MKAFLAAVAAMIVITAAAPLVLQEVGFSAADATTGPDVRLD' A
#
# COMPACT_ATOMS: atom_id res chain seq x y z
N MET A 1 24.06 6.52 -7.81
CA MET A 1 22.81 7.21 -8.18
C MET A 1 21.84 6.37 -9.02
N LYS A 2 22.29 5.60 -10.03
CA LYS A 2 21.38 4.77 -10.86
C LYS A 2 20.54 3.76 -10.05
N ALA A 3 21.17 3.07 -9.09
CA ALA A 3 20.48 2.13 -8.20
C ALA A 3 19.43 2.82 -7.29
N PHE A 4 19.71 4.06 -6.86
CA PHE A 4 18.75 4.84 -6.07
C PHE A 4 17.53 5.22 -6.91
N LEU A 5 17.74 5.67 -8.15
CA LEU A 5 16.63 5.94 -9.07
C LEU A 5 15.82 4.69 -9.41
N ALA A 6 16.47 3.53 -9.57
CA ALA A 6 15.77 2.26 -9.77
C ALA A 6 14.93 1.87 -8.54
N ALA A 7 15.45 2.07 -7.33
CA ALA A 7 14.71 1.82 -6.09
C ALA A 7 13.49 2.75 -5.98
N VAL A 8 13.64 4.04 -6.28
CA VAL A 8 12.51 4.99 -6.29
C VAL A 8 11.46 4.60 -7.32
N ALA A 9 11.87 4.23 -8.54
CA ALA A 9 10.96 3.77 -9.58
C ALA A 9 10.19 2.51 -9.14
N ALA A 10 10.88 1.53 -8.55
CA ALA A 10 10.23 0.33 -8.00
C ALA A 10 9.23 0.69 -6.89
N MET A 11 9.57 1.64 -6.01
CA MET A 11 8.70 2.10 -4.93
C MET A 11 7.40 2.73 -5.47
N ILE A 12 7.51 3.54 -6.52
CA ILE A 12 6.35 4.14 -7.20
C ILE A 12 5.46 3.05 -7.83
N VAL A 13 6.07 2.09 -8.53
CA VAL A 13 5.34 1.00 -9.18
C VAL A 13 4.60 0.15 -8.15
N ILE A 14 5.28 -0.23 -7.06
CA ILE A 14 4.68 -1.02 -5.98
C ILE A 14 3.52 -0.25 -5.34
N THR A 15 3.70 1.04 -5.05
CA THR A 15 2.66 1.87 -4.43
C THR A 15 1.42 1.99 -5.31
N ALA A 16 1.59 2.13 -6.64
CA ALA A 16 0.49 2.23 -7.58
C ALA A 16 -0.20 0.87 -7.86
N ALA A 17 0.56 -0.23 -7.86
CA ALA A 17 0.05 -1.57 -8.12
C ALA A 17 -0.59 -2.22 -6.89
N ALA A 18 -0.15 -1.84 -5.68
CA ALA A 18 -0.67 -2.35 -4.42
C ALA A 18 -2.21 -2.31 -4.32
N PRO A 19 -2.93 -1.20 -4.59
CA PRO A 19 -4.39 -1.18 -4.46
C PRO A 19 -5.10 -2.15 -5.42
N LEU A 20 -4.55 -2.37 -6.62
CA LEU A 20 -5.13 -3.30 -7.59
C LEU A 20 -4.97 -4.75 -7.10
N VAL A 21 -3.76 -5.11 -6.69
CA VAL A 21 -3.48 -6.46 -6.16
C VAL A 21 -4.27 -6.71 -4.87
N LEU A 22 -4.37 -5.71 -3.98
CA LEU A 22 -5.14 -5.79 -2.75
C LEU A 22 -6.64 -6.00 -3.03
N GLN A 23 -7.20 -5.31 -4.02
CA GLN A 23 -8.59 -5.54 -4.45
C GLN A 23 -8.81 -6.97 -4.99
N GLU A 24 -7.86 -7.51 -5.77
CA GLU A 24 -7.94 -8.88 -6.29
C GLU A 24 -7.90 -9.95 -5.19
N VAL A 25 -7.12 -9.73 -4.13
CA VAL A 25 -7.07 -10.64 -2.97
C VAL A 25 -8.20 -10.41 -1.96
N GLY A 26 -9.19 -9.59 -2.30
CA GLY A 26 -10.38 -9.32 -1.48
C GLY A 26 -10.12 -8.35 -0.32
N PHE A 27 -8.98 -7.64 -0.33
CA PHE A 27 -8.65 -6.61 0.64
C PHE A 27 -9.26 -5.28 0.17
N SER A 28 -10.34 -4.84 0.83
CA SER A 28 -10.93 -3.53 0.56
C SER A 28 -10.13 -2.45 1.29
N ALA A 29 -9.76 -1.36 0.61
CA ALA A 29 -9.13 -0.22 1.27
C ALA A 29 -10.01 0.40 2.38
N ALA A 30 -11.33 0.12 2.37
CA ALA A 30 -12.24 0.49 3.45
C ALA A 30 -11.92 -0.27 4.76
N ASP A 31 -11.41 -1.50 4.69
CA ASP A 31 -11.05 -2.30 5.87
C ASP A 31 -9.82 -1.74 6.61
N ALA A 32 -8.97 -0.97 5.93
CA ALA A 32 -7.84 -0.30 6.56
C ALA A 32 -8.27 0.83 7.52
N THR A 33 -9.50 1.35 7.36
CA THR A 33 -10.07 2.41 8.21
C THR A 33 -11.06 1.92 9.25
N THR A 34 -11.54 0.68 9.15
CA THR A 34 -12.58 0.10 10.02
C THR A 34 -12.02 -0.88 11.07
N GLY A 35 -10.70 -0.99 11.19
CA GLY A 35 -10.08 -1.66 12.33
C GLY A 35 -10.60 -1.04 13.64
N PRO A 36 -10.79 -1.83 14.71
CA PRO A 36 -11.27 -1.31 15.99
C PRO A 36 -10.41 -0.11 16.32
N ASP A 37 -11.03 1.06 16.46
CA ASP A 37 -10.40 2.32 16.80
C ASP A 37 -9.56 2.05 18.05
N VAL A 38 -8.27 1.72 17.88
CA VAL A 38 -7.36 1.39 18.97
C VAL A 38 -7.07 2.72 19.61
N ARG A 39 -7.98 3.12 20.49
CA ARG A 39 -7.83 4.27 21.34
C ARG A 39 -6.61 4.02 22.21
N LEU A 40 -5.51 4.69 21.85
CA LEU A 40 -4.28 4.79 22.64
C LEU A 40 -4.44 5.84 23.76
N ASP A 41 -5.67 5.98 24.27
CA ASP A 41 -6.01 6.79 25.44
C ASP A 41 -5.73 5.97 26.70
#